data_AF-A0A9Q5JJQ4-F1
#
_entry.id   AF-A0A9Q5JJQ4-F1
#
_cell.length_a   1.000
_cell.length_b   1.000
_cell.length_c   1.000
_cell.angle_alpha   90.00
_cell.angle_beta   90.00
_cell.angle_gamma   90.00
#
_symmetry.space_group_name_H-M   'P 1'
#
loop_
_entity.id
_entity.type
_entity.pdbx_description
1 polymer ?
#
loop_
_entity_poly.entity_id
_entity_poly.type
_entity_poly.pdbx_seq_one_letter_code
_entity_poly.pdbx_strand_id
1 'polypeptide(L)' 'MTLLTKVLDTLTGICVALLFTKYFVNYANDMFDWHLRWYFLENVPHLALILFILVFIFAVPSEMIKDKNKKKHNDS' A
#
# COMPACT_ATOMS: atom_id res chain seq x y z
N MET A 1 -14.74 13.26 6.36
CA MET A 1 -13.79 12.45 5.55
C MET A 1 -13.94 12.86 4.11
N THR A 2 -13.01 13.64 3.56
CA THR A 2 -12.96 13.93 2.13
C THR A 2 -12.86 12.61 1.35
N LEU A 3 -13.67 12.41 0.30
CA LEU A 3 -13.66 11.21 -0.55
C LEU A 3 -12.23 10.83 -0.98
N LEU A 4 -11.42 11.85 -1.28
CA LEU A 4 -10.00 11.72 -1.64
C LEU A 4 -9.15 10.98 -0.60
N THR A 5 -9.24 11.36 0.68
CA THR A 5 -8.50 10.69 1.77
C THR A 5 -8.91 9.23 1.92
N LYS A 6 -10.19 8.92 1.71
CA LYS A 6 -10.70 7.55 1.82
C LYS A 6 -10.22 6.66 0.67
N VAL A 7 -10.14 7.21 -0.55
CA VAL A 7 -9.55 6.54 -1.71
C VAL A 7 -8.05 6.32 -1.50
N LEU A 8 -7.31 7.33 -1.03
CA LEU A 8 -5.87 7.21 -0.72
C LEU A 8 -5.58 6.13 0.32
N ASP A 9 -6.34 6.09 1.42
CA ASP A 9 -6.20 5.06 2.46
C ASP A 9 -6.48 3.65 1.89
N THR A 10 -7.52 3.52 1.06
CA THR A 10 -7.87 2.24 0.43
C THR A 10 -6.75 1.78 -0.52
N LEU A 11 -6.22 2.70 -1.33
CA LEU A 11 -5.14 2.41 -2.28
C LEU A 11 -3.83 2.04 -1.57
N THR A 12 -3.55 2.71 -0.44
CA THR A 12 -2.42 2.40 0.44
C THR A 12 -2.57 1.00 1.03
N GLY A 13 -3.76 0.66 1.52
CA GLY A 13 -4.07 -0.69 2.02
C GLY A 13 -3.89 -1.77 0.95
N ILE A 14 -4.34 -1.52 -0.29
CA ILE A 14 -4.13 -2.44 -1.42
C ILE A 14 -2.63 -2.60 -1.72
N CYS A 15 -1.84 -1.52 -1.72
CA CYS A 15 -0.39 -1.61 -1.93
C CYS A 15 0.30 -2.46 -0.84
N VAL A 16 -0.07 -2.26 0.42
CA VAL A 16 0.47 -3.06 1.53
C VAL A 16 0.07 -4.53 1.40
N ALA A 17 -1.20 -4.82 1.07
CA ALA A 17 -1.66 -6.18 0.86
C ALA A 17 -0.94 -6.88 -0.31
N LEU A 18 -0.68 -6.17 -1.41
CA LEU A 18 0.08 -6.68 -2.54
C LEU A 18 1.55 -6.98 -2.16
N LEU A 19 2.19 -6.09 -1.41
CA LEU A 19 3.53 -6.31 -0.87
C LEU A 19 3.57 -7.55 0.02
N PHE A 20 2.61 -7.67 0.93
CA PHE A 20 2.52 -8.80 1.85
C PHE A 20 2.30 -10.12 1.11
N THR A 21 1.43 -10.11 0.09
CA THR A 21 1.20 -11.29 -0.76
C THR A 21 2.48 -11.72 -1.48
N LYS A 22 3.28 -10.78 -2.00
CA LYS A 22 4.57 -11.10 -2.63
C LYS A 22 5.52 -11.79 -1.65
N TYR A 23 5.68 -11.23 -0.46
CA TYR A 23 6.55 -11.81 0.58
C TYR A 23 6.04 -13.17 1.05
N PHE A 24 4.73 -13.32 1.20
CA PHE A 24 4.10 -14.58 1.59
C PHE A 24 4.31 -15.66 0.54
N VAL A 25 4.13 -15.35 -0.74
CA VAL A 25 4.40 -16.29 -1.84
C VAL A 25 5.87 -16.67 -1.86
N ASN A 26 6.79 -15.71 -1.69
CA ASN A 26 8.22 -16.02 -1.64
C ASN A 26 8.57 -16.94 -0.45
N TYR A 27 8.04 -16.63 0.73
CA TYR A 27 8.23 -17.45 1.94
C TYR A 27 7.62 -18.85 1.78
N ALA A 28 6.43 -18.96 1.19
CA ALA A 28 5.81 -20.25 0.90
C ALA A 28 6.60 -21.05 -0.14
N ASN A 29 7.18 -20.39 -1.13
CA ASN A 29 8.08 -21.03 -2.10
C ASN A 29 9.33 -21.57 -1.41
N ASP A 30 9.98 -20.78 -0.55
CA ASP A 30 11.16 -21.21 0.21
C ASP A 30 10.84 -22.35 1.21
N MET A 31 9.64 -22.35 1.81
CA MET A 31 9.26 -23.30 2.86
C MET A 31 8.63 -24.59 2.35
N PHE A 32 7.94 -24.56 1.20
CA PHE A 32 7.25 -25.71 0.62
C PHE A 32 7.86 -26.20 -0.70
N ASP A 33 8.95 -25.58 -1.18
CA ASP A 33 9.54 -25.79 -2.52
C ASP A 33 8.51 -25.63 -3.65
N TRP A 34 7.44 -24.91 -3.35
CA TRP A 34 6.36 -24.68 -4.29
C TRP A 34 6.82 -23.62 -5.27
N HIS A 35 6.82 -23.92 -6.56
CA HIS A 35 7.21 -22.98 -7.60
C HIS A 35 6.04 -22.01 -7.93
N LEU A 36 5.37 -21.44 -6.92
CA LEU A 36 4.27 -20.52 -7.16
C LEU A 36 4.81 -19.26 -7.83
N ARG A 37 4.47 -19.10 -9.11
CA ARG A 37 4.69 -17.88 -9.85
C ARG A 37 3.69 -16.82 -9.43
N TRP A 38 4.19 -15.64 -9.15
CA TRP A 38 3.34 -14.50 -8.82
C TRP A 38 2.96 -13.77 -10.11
N TYR A 39 2.13 -14.43 -10.92
CA TYR A 39 1.76 -14.05 -12.30
C TYR A 39 1.27 -12.60 -12.46
N PHE A 40 0.76 -11.99 -11.41
CA PHE A 40 0.23 -10.63 -11.46
C PHE A 40 1.34 -9.58 -11.67
N LEU A 41 2.50 -9.74 -11.02
CA LEU A 41 3.47 -8.66 -10.84
C LEU A 41 4.95 -9.11 -10.99
N GLU A 42 5.19 -10.34 -11.48
CA GLU A 42 6.53 -10.92 -11.72
C GLU A 42 7.33 -10.19 -12.82
N ASN A 43 6.66 -9.58 -13.79
CA ASN A 43 7.29 -8.88 -14.93
C ASN A 43 7.74 -7.44 -14.62
N VAL A 44 7.49 -6.91 -13.42
CA VAL A 44 7.88 -5.54 -13.06
C VAL A 44 9.10 -5.57 -12.15
N PRO A 45 10.30 -5.22 -12.65
CA PRO A 45 11.49 -5.15 -11.82
C PRO A 45 11.33 -4.10 -10.71
N HIS A 46 11.93 -4.35 -9.54
CA HIS A 46 11.89 -3.45 -8.37
C HIS A 46 10.49 -3.09 -7.86
N LEU A 47 9.47 -3.87 -8.21
CA LEU A 47 8.09 -3.56 -7.87
C LEU A 47 7.83 -3.44 -6.35
N ALA A 48 8.53 -4.21 -5.51
CA ALA A 48 8.41 -4.03 -4.06
C ALA A 48 8.85 -2.62 -3.62
N LEU A 49 9.90 -2.09 -4.24
CA LEU A 49 10.44 -0.77 -3.99
C LEU A 49 9.48 0.32 -4.50
N ILE A 50 8.90 0.12 -5.69
CA ILE A 50 7.90 1.01 -6.28
C ILE A 50 6.64 1.08 -5.39
N LEU A 51 6.10 -0.07 -4.98
CA LEU A 51 4.95 -0.15 -4.08
C LEU A 51 5.24 0.50 -2.74
N PHE A 52 6.44 0.31 -2.19
CA PHE A 52 6.87 0.93 -0.94
C PHE A 52 6.90 2.46 -1.06
N ILE A 53 7.47 3.00 -2.15
CA ILE A 53 7.47 4.44 -2.42
C ILE A 53 6.03 4.95 -2.61
N LEU A 54 5.17 4.21 -3.32
CA LEU A 54 3.76 4.56 -3.52
C LEU A 54 3.01 4.67 -2.19
N VAL A 55 3.23 3.74 -1.26
CA VAL A 55 2.63 3.76 0.09
C VAL A 55 2.99 5.07 0.80
N PHE A 56 4.25 5.52 0.73
CA PHE A 56 4.65 6.79 1.33
C PHE A 56 4.01 7.99 0.63
N ILE A 57 3.97 7.99 -0.71
CA ILE A 57 3.38 9.08 -1.50
C ILE A 57 1.88 9.20 -1.23
N PHE A 58 1.17 8.11 -0.92
CA PHE A 58 -0.25 8.16 -0.60
C PHE A 58 -0.53 8.41 0.89
N ALA A 59 0.26 7.83 1.79
CA ALA A 59 0.04 7.97 3.23
C ALA A 59 0.34 9.39 3.72
N VAL A 60 1.45 10.00 3.29
CA VAL A 60 1.88 11.32 3.78
C VAL A 60 0.85 12.41 3.48
N PRO A 61 0.36 12.59 2.24
CA PRO A 61 -0.68 13.56 1.95
C PRO A 61 -2.01 13.21 2.61
N SER A 62 -2.37 11.93 2.73
CA SER A 62 -3.61 11.50 3.40
C SER A 62 -3.65 11.98 4.85
N GLU A 63 -2.57 11.72 5.61
CA GLU A 63 -2.44 12.16 7.00
C GLU A 63 -2.42 13.69 7.12
N MET A 64 -1.70 14.39 6.23
CA MET A 64 -1.69 15.87 6.24
C MET A 64 -3.07 16.48 5.98
N ILE A 65 -3.87 15.91 5.06
CA ILE A 65 -5.23 16.39 4.77
C ILE A 65 -6.16 16.09 5.95
N LYS A 66 -6.00 14.94 6.59
CA LYS A 66 -6.78 14.51 7.75
C LYS A 66 -6.51 15.40 8.97
N ASP A 67 -5.26 15.78 9.22
CA ASP A 67 -4.89 16.75 10.27
C ASP A 67 -5.54 18.12 10.04
N LYS A 68 -5.48 18.64 8.79
CA LYS A 68 -6.12 19.91 8.43
C LYS A 68 -7.65 19.90 8.61
N ASN A 69 -8.31 18.80 8.26
CA ASN A 69 -9.75 18.65 8.47
C ASN A 69 -10.13 18.60 9.95
N LYS A 70 -9.30 17.95 10.78
CA LYS A 70 -9.53 17.83 12.22
C LYS A 70 -9.39 19.18 12.94
N LYS A 71 -8.41 20.00 12.54
CA LYS A 71 -8.25 21.38 13.05
C LYS A 71 -9.45 22.26 12.71
N LYS A 72 -9.92 22.26 11.46
CA LYS A 72 -11.10 23.04 11.05
C LYS A 72 -12.38 22.71 11.83
N HIS A 73 -12.54 21.47 12.28
CA HIS A 73 -13.73 21.05 13.04
C HIS A 73 -13.67 21.45 14.53
N ASN A 74 -12.49 21.71 15.09
CA ASN A 74 -12.34 22.12 16.49
C ASN A 74 -12.38 23.66 16.69
N ASP A 75 -12.28 24.43 15.61
CA ASP A 75 -12.37 25.90 15.59
C ASP A 75 -13.78 26.43 15.23
N SER A 76 -14.78 25.55 15.10
CA SER A 76 -16.21 25.91 14.91
C SER A 76 -17.05 25.42 16.07
#